data_AF-A0A3P3EBF0-F1
#
_entry.id   AF-A0A3P3EBF0-F1
#
_cell.length_a   1.000
_cell.length_b   1.000
_cell.length_c   1.000
_cell.angle_alpha   90.00
_cell.angle_beta   90.00
_cell.angle_gamma   90.00
#
_symmetry.space_group_name_H-M   'P 1'
#
loop_
_entity.id
_entity.type
_entity.pdbx_description
1 polymer ?
#
loop_
_entity_poly.entity_id
_entity_poly.type
_entity_poly.pdbx_seq_one_letter_code
_entity_poly.pdbx_strand_id
1 'polypeptide(L)'
;MTLKPLIVACAFLPLATLADASSASRQADPPAVSAFYRHPEHCAYMAGLPENDSPEFIKRFEVDVQAAVEALRVRNPSLQLTDALFHLKAGCDRTLARMK
;
A
#
# COMPACT_ATOMS: atom_id res chain seq x y z
N MET A 1 36.22 45.75 37.77
CA MET A 1 36.07 46.87 36.81
C MET A 1 36.93 46.50 35.61
N THR A 2 36.44 46.17 34.42
CA THR A 2 35.41 46.83 33.60
C THR A 2 34.92 45.84 32.53
N LEU A 3 33.60 45.74 32.33
CA LEU A 3 32.96 44.99 31.24
C LEU A 3 32.99 45.79 29.93
N LYS A 4 33.09 45.09 28.78
CA LYS A 4 32.21 45.35 27.64
C LYS A 4 32.15 44.15 26.68
N PRO A 5 30.95 43.65 26.33
CA PRO A 5 30.74 42.60 25.34
C PRO A 5 30.56 43.22 23.94
N LEU A 6 31.04 42.53 22.90
CA LEU A 6 30.63 42.77 21.52
C LEU A 6 30.06 41.46 20.98
N ILE A 7 28.73 41.40 21.05
CA ILE A 7 27.89 40.44 20.35
C ILE A 7 27.90 40.88 18.87
N VAL A 8 28.54 40.10 18.01
CA VAL A 8 28.32 40.17 16.56
C VAL A 8 27.50 38.95 16.18
N ALA A 9 26.24 39.21 15.83
CA ALA A 9 25.26 38.22 15.43
C ALA A 9 25.34 37.93 13.93
N CYS A 10 25.02 36.68 13.59
CA CYS A 10 24.35 36.21 12.37
C CYS A 10 25.06 36.38 11.02
N ALA A 11 25.52 35.26 10.45
CA ALA A 11 24.82 34.60 9.33
C ALA A 11 25.63 33.39 8.82
N PHE A 12 25.46 32.24 9.47
CA PHE A 12 25.77 30.95 8.83
C PHE A 12 24.47 30.44 8.21
N LEU A 13 24.31 30.60 6.90
CA LEU A 13 23.30 29.87 6.13
C LEU A 13 24.03 28.81 5.30
N PRO A 14 24.07 27.53 5.72
CA PRO A 14 24.27 26.47 4.75
C PRO A 14 22.99 26.37 3.90
N LEU A 15 23.13 26.68 2.61
CA LEU A 15 22.10 26.44 1.62
C LEU A 15 21.64 24.97 1.70
N ALA A 16 20.33 24.81 1.80
CA ALA A 16 19.63 23.55 1.76
C ALA A 16 19.96 22.75 0.48
N THR A 17 20.33 21.49 0.66
CA THR A 17 20.00 20.43 -0.29
C THR A 17 19.29 19.33 0.47
N LEU A 18 18.04 19.60 0.87
CA LEU A 18 17.05 18.56 1.11
C LEU A 18 16.65 18.01 -0.27
N ALA A 19 17.51 17.16 -0.83
CA ALA A 19 17.08 16.24 -1.86
C ALA A 19 16.28 15.13 -1.17
N ASP A 20 15.03 15.45 -0.85
CA ASP A 20 14.01 14.45 -0.53
C ASP A 20 13.66 13.72 -1.83
N ALA A 21 14.58 12.89 -2.30
CA ALA A 21 14.25 11.82 -3.20
C ALA A 21 13.76 10.67 -2.33
N SER A 22 12.56 10.82 -1.77
CA SER A 22 11.70 9.71 -1.38
C SER A 22 11.48 8.84 -2.62
N SER A 23 12.48 8.05 -2.95
CA SER A 23 12.32 6.81 -3.66
C SER A 23 11.54 5.94 -2.68
N ALA A 24 10.22 6.12 -2.66
CA ALA A 24 9.31 5.13 -2.14
C ALA A 24 9.56 3.91 -3.02
N SER A 25 10.55 3.11 -2.63
CA SER A 25 10.83 1.82 -3.22
C SER A 25 9.49 1.14 -3.32
N ARG A 26 9.01 0.94 -4.56
CA ARG A 26 7.80 0.15 -4.82
C ARG A 26 8.15 -1.26 -4.41
N GLN A 27 8.08 -1.52 -3.11
CA GLN A 27 8.37 -2.81 -2.55
C GLN A 27 7.32 -3.72 -3.12
N ALA A 28 7.80 -4.77 -3.80
CA ALA A 28 6.93 -5.70 -4.50
C ALA A 28 5.83 -6.19 -3.57
N ASP A 29 4.64 -6.37 -4.13
CA ASP A 29 3.53 -6.93 -3.40
C ASP A 29 3.92 -8.31 -2.84
N PRO A 30 3.46 -8.68 -1.63
CA PRO A 30 3.65 -10.03 -1.12
C PRO A 30 3.20 -11.09 -2.13
N PRO A 31 3.81 -12.30 -2.16
CA PRO A 31 3.46 -13.34 -3.14
C PRO A 31 1.96 -13.66 -3.19
N ALA A 32 1.28 -13.74 -2.05
CA ALA A 32 -0.17 -13.99 -1.99
C ALA A 32 -1.00 -12.85 -2.61
N VAL A 33 -0.58 -11.60 -2.41
CA VAL A 33 -1.23 -10.43 -3.01
C VAL A 33 -1.02 -10.42 -4.53
N SER A 34 0.19 -10.72 -4.98
CA SER A 34 0.51 -10.85 -6.41
C SER A 34 -0.27 -12.00 -7.06
N ALA A 35 -0.40 -13.14 -6.37
CA ALA A 35 -1.18 -14.29 -6.85
C ALA A 35 -2.66 -13.93 -6.96
N PHE A 36 -3.23 -13.25 -5.96
CA PHE A 36 -4.60 -12.78 -5.97
C PHE A 36 -4.90 -11.92 -7.21
N TYR A 37 -4.03 -10.96 -7.55
CA TYR A 37 -4.22 -10.10 -8.73
C TYR A 37 -4.07 -10.80 -10.08
N ARG A 38 -3.54 -12.03 -10.14
CA ARG A 38 -3.45 -12.80 -11.39
C ARG A 38 -4.77 -13.45 -11.79
N HIS A 39 -5.80 -13.37 -10.94
CA HIS A 39 -7.15 -13.87 -11.16
C HIS A 39 -8.10 -12.69 -11.45
N PRO A 40 -8.32 -12.30 -12.71
CA PRO A 40 -9.24 -11.21 -13.07
C PRO A 40 -10.63 -11.37 -12.46
N GLU A 41 -11.10 -12.61 -12.32
CA GLU A 41 -12.36 -12.99 -11.69
C GLU A 41 -12.44 -12.59 -10.22
N HIS A 42 -11.35 -12.69 -9.45
CA HIS A 42 -11.31 -12.21 -8.07
C HIS A 42 -11.44 -10.68 -8.02
N CYS A 43 -10.79 -10.00 -8.97
CA CYS A 43 -10.86 -8.55 -9.05
C CYS A 43 -12.22 -8.05 -9.50
N ALA A 44 -12.89 -8.75 -10.41
CA ALA A 44 -14.28 -8.48 -10.78
C ALA A 44 -15.21 -8.65 -9.56
N TYR A 45 -15.07 -9.75 -8.83
CA TYR A 45 -15.86 -10.03 -7.62
C TYR A 45 -15.67 -8.97 -6.51
N MET A 46 -14.46 -8.44 -6.38
CA MET A 46 -14.16 -7.29 -5.49
C MET A 46 -14.73 -5.95 -5.96
N ALA A 47 -15.00 -5.80 -7.26
CA ALA A 47 -15.60 -4.59 -7.82
C ALA A 47 -17.14 -4.62 -7.77
N GLY A 48 -17.74 -5.82 -7.75
CA GLY A 48 -19.15 -6.05 -7.49
C GLY A 48 -19.44 -7.55 -7.40
N LEU A 49 -20.35 -7.94 -6.50
CA LEU A 49 -20.80 -9.34 -6.38
C LEU A 49 -21.65 -9.73 -7.60
N PRO A 50 -21.24 -10.72 -8.40
CA PRO A 50 -22.12 -11.38 -9.35
C PRO A 50 -23.20 -12.17 -8.60
N GLU A 51 -24.43 -12.18 -9.12
CA GLU A 51 -25.58 -12.80 -8.45
C GLU A 51 -25.61 -14.34 -8.55
N ASN A 52 -24.70 -14.97 -9.29
CA ASN A 52 -24.75 -16.41 -9.60
C ASN A 52 -23.37 -17.11 -9.66
N ASP A 53 -22.50 -16.87 -8.68
CA ASP A 53 -21.23 -17.61 -8.62
C ASP A 53 -21.36 -19.00 -7.99
N SER A 54 -20.48 -19.91 -8.42
CA SER A 54 -20.49 -21.29 -7.90
C SER A 54 -19.93 -21.34 -6.47
N PRO A 55 -20.43 -22.25 -5.60
CA PRO A 55 -19.89 -22.41 -4.24
C PRO A 55 -18.39 -22.69 -4.21
N GLU A 56 -17.86 -23.39 -5.21
CA GLU A 56 -16.43 -23.68 -5.34
C GLU A 56 -15.64 -22.41 -5.66
N PHE A 57 -16.19 -21.49 -6.46
CA PHE A 57 -15.57 -20.19 -6.70
C PHE A 57 -15.54 -19.35 -5.43
N ILE A 58 -16.68 -19.22 -4.74
CA ILE A 58 -16.77 -18.45 -3.49
C ILE A 58 -15.74 -18.95 -2.47
N LYS A 59 -15.64 -20.28 -2.30
CA LYS A 59 -14.65 -20.88 -1.40
C LYS A 59 -13.21 -20.55 -1.78
N ARG A 60 -12.85 -20.62 -3.07
CA ARG A 60 -11.50 -20.26 -3.54
C ARG A 60 -11.22 -18.77 -3.32
N PHE A 61 -12.17 -17.92 -3.67
CA PHE A 61 -12.08 -16.48 -3.48
C PHE A 61 -11.85 -16.12 -2.01
N GLU A 62 -12.63 -16.70 -1.08
CA GLU A 62 -12.48 -16.46 0.36
C GLU A 62 -11.09 -16.87 0.87
N VAL A 63 -10.58 -18.03 0.45
CA VAL A 63 -9.24 -18.51 0.80
C VAL A 63 -8.17 -17.54 0.29
N ASP A 64 -8.29 -17.10 -0.96
CA ASP A 64 -7.27 -16.26 -1.59
C ASP A 64 -7.31 -14.81 -1.07
N VAL A 65 -8.50 -14.27 -0.76
CA VAL A 65 -8.63 -12.98 -0.03
C VAL A 65 -7.99 -13.10 1.34
N GLN A 66 -8.28 -14.14 2.10
CA GLN A 66 -7.75 -14.32 3.44
C GLN A 66 -6.22 -14.39 3.42
N ALA A 67 -5.64 -15.18 2.52
CA ALA A 67 -4.19 -15.29 2.35
C ALA A 67 -3.55 -13.93 1.97
N ALA A 68 -4.18 -13.17 1.08
CA ALA A 68 -3.66 -11.87 0.66
C ALA A 68 -3.77 -10.81 1.77
N VAL A 69 -4.88 -10.78 2.51
CA VAL A 69 -5.07 -9.91 3.69
C VAL A 69 -4.04 -10.24 4.76
N GLU A 70 -3.84 -11.52 5.07
CA GLU A 70 -2.86 -11.96 6.06
C GLU A 70 -1.46 -11.53 5.65
N ALA A 71 -1.08 -11.72 4.38
CA ALA A 71 0.22 -11.27 3.88
C ALA A 71 0.42 -9.75 3.98
N LEU A 72 -0.62 -8.94 3.75
CA LEU A 72 -0.58 -7.49 3.96
C LEU A 72 -0.38 -7.14 5.44
N ARG A 73 -1.07 -7.85 6.34
CA ARG A 73 -1.01 -7.62 7.79
C ARG A 73 0.28 -8.14 8.41
N VAL A 74 0.91 -9.18 7.88
CA VAL A 74 2.26 -9.61 8.27
C VAL A 74 3.28 -8.52 7.94
N ARG A 75 3.14 -7.87 6.78
CA ARG A 75 4.01 -6.75 6.36
C ARG A 75 3.73 -5.47 7.15
N ASN A 76 2.48 -5.22 7.51
CA ASN A 76 2.07 -4.09 8.34
C ASN A 76 1.11 -4.58 9.45
N PRO A 77 1.63 -4.95 10.63
CA PRO A 77 0.81 -5.51 11.72
C PRO A 77 -0.27 -4.56 12.26
N SER A 78 -0.10 -3.25 12.07
CA SER A 78 -1.10 -2.23 12.46
C SER A 78 -2.23 -2.06 11.43
N LEU A 79 -2.14 -2.73 10.27
CA LEU A 79 -3.14 -2.63 9.22
C LEU A 79 -4.42 -3.36 9.66
N GLN A 80 -5.52 -2.61 9.72
CA GLN A 80 -6.83 -3.17 10.05
C GLN A 80 -7.35 -4.01 8.88
N LEU A 81 -8.24 -4.97 9.17
CA LEU A 81 -8.85 -5.84 8.15
C LEU A 81 -9.49 -5.02 7.02
N THR A 82 -10.28 -4.00 7.36
CA THR A 82 -10.95 -3.13 6.38
C THR A 82 -9.94 -2.43 5.47
N ASP A 83 -8.85 -1.90 6.04
CA ASP A 83 -7.82 -1.22 5.25
C ASP A 83 -7.05 -2.19 4.35
N ALA A 84 -6.82 -3.43 4.80
CA ALA A 84 -6.24 -4.49 3.98
C ALA A 84 -7.15 -4.86 2.80
N LEU A 85 -8.47 -4.96 3.03
CA LEU A 85 -9.46 -5.20 1.98
C LEU A 85 -9.52 -4.03 0.99
N PHE A 86 -9.48 -2.78 1.46
CA PHE A 86 -9.42 -1.62 0.56
C PHE A 86 -8.11 -1.56 -0.23
N HIS A 87 -6.99 -1.96 0.38
CA HIS A 87 -5.72 -2.08 -0.33
C HIS A 87 -5.81 -3.11 -1.47
N LEU A 88 -6.39 -4.27 -1.20
CA LEU A 88 -6.67 -5.29 -2.22
C LEU A 88 -7.59 -4.77 -3.32
N LYS A 89 -8.69 -4.11 -2.94
CA LYS A 89 -9.63 -3.51 -3.90
C LYS A 89 -8.93 -2.53 -4.82
N ALA A 90 -8.15 -1.60 -4.27
CA ALA A 90 -7.43 -0.60 -5.05
C ALA A 90 -6.41 -1.25 -6.01
N GLY A 91 -5.80 -2.38 -5.62
CA GLY A 91 -4.98 -3.20 -6.50
C GLY A 91 -5.78 -3.79 -7.65
N CYS A 92 -6.93 -4.37 -7.36
CA CYS A 92 -7.83 -4.92 -8.35
C CYS A 92 -8.38 -3.87 -9.33
N ASP A 93 -8.75 -2.69 -8.86
CA ASP A 93 -9.20 -1.59 -9.71
C ASP A 93 -8.10 -1.21 -10.73
N ARG A 94 -6.82 -1.19 -10.31
CA ARG A 94 -5.68 -0.98 -11.22
C ARG A 94 -5.46 -2.14 -12.19
N THR A 95 -5.63 -3.38 -11.73
CA THR A 95 -5.49 -4.57 -12.57
C THR A 95 -6.53 -4.56 -13.69
N LEU A 96 -7.80 -4.33 -13.35
CA LEU A 96 -8.90 -4.25 -14.31
C LEU A 96 -8.74 -3.07 -15.28
N ALA A 97 -8.22 -1.93 -14.82
CA ALA A 97 -7.96 -0.78 -15.68
C ALA A 97 -6.89 -1.05 -16.76
N ARG A 98 -5.95 -1.97 -16.52
CA ARG A 98 -4.91 -2.35 -17.51
C ARG A 98 -5.38 -3.39 -18.52
N MET A 99 -6.53 -4.01 -18.29
CA MET A 99 -7.11 -5.03 -19.17
C MET A 99 -8.07 -4.43 -20.22
N LYS A 100 -8.36 -3.13 -20.10
CA LYS A 100 -9.13 -2.34 -21.06
C LYS A 100 -8.20 -1.71 -22.09
#